data_AF-A0A962UMH3-F1
#
_entry.id   AF-A0A962UMH3-F1
#
_cell.length_a   1.000
_cell.length_b   1.000
_cell.length_c   1.000
_cell.angle_alpha   90.00
_cell.angle_beta   90.00
_cell.angle_gamma   90.00
#
_symmetry.space_group_name_H-M   'P 1'
#
loop_
_entity.id
_entity.type
_entity.pdbx_description
1 polymer ?
#
loop_
_entity_poly.entity_id
_entity_poly.type
_entity_poly.pdbx_seq_one_letter_code
_entity_poly.pdbx_strand_id
1 'polypeptide(L)' 'MTRSEGIASAAEILEFWFAEAVKPLWFASTPEFDEALRERFLATYRAAATGQSEDWEQRPLGALALVIVLDQFP' A
#
# COMPACT_ATOMS: atom_id res chain seq x y z
N MET A 1 -7.15 -18.51 4.21
CA MET A 1 -7.25 -17.96 2.84
C MET A 1 -6.09 -17.00 2.64
N THR A 2 -4.91 -17.53 2.33
CA THR A 2 -3.72 -16.75 1.96
C THR A 2 -3.90 -16.33 0.51
N ARG A 3 -4.26 -15.06 0.27
CA ARG A 3 -4.37 -14.50 -1.09
C ARG A 3 -2.93 -14.32 -1.59
N SER A 4 -2.53 -15.09 -2.61
CA SER A 4 -1.19 -15.09 -3.20
C SER A 4 -0.92 -13.81 -4.00
N GLU A 5 0.22 -13.18 -3.70
CA GLU A 5 1.31 -12.71 -4.60
C GLU A 5 0.95 -11.96 -5.89
N GLY A 6 0.19 -10.86 -5.79
CA GLY A 6 0.02 -9.90 -6.88
C GLY A 6 0.33 -8.46 -6.45
N ILE A 7 0.70 -7.61 -7.41
CA ILE A 7 0.73 -6.15 -7.21
C ILE A 7 -0.72 -5.71 -6.94
N ALA A 8 -0.96 -5.12 -5.77
CA ALA A 8 -2.27 -4.60 -5.40
C ALA A 8 -2.61 -3.41 -6.29
N SER A 9 -3.89 -3.25 -6.63
CA SER A 9 -4.38 -2.07 -7.34
C SER A 9 -4.43 -0.83 -6.43
N ALA A 10 -4.45 0.37 -7.03
CA ALA A 10 -4.59 1.62 -6.27
C ALA A 10 -5.85 1.62 -5.40
N ALA A 11 -6.95 1.06 -5.90
CA ALA A 11 -8.20 0.95 -5.16
C ALA A 11 -8.05 0.06 -3.91
N GLU A 12 -7.36 -1.09 -4.04
CA GLU A 12 -7.12 -1.99 -2.91
C GLU A 12 -6.20 -1.36 -1.85
N ILE A 13 -5.21 -0.54 -2.27
CA ILE A 13 -4.38 0.25 -1.34
C ILE A 13 -5.24 1.24 -0.56
N LEU A 14 -6.06 2.02 -1.25
CA LEU A 14 -6.89 3.04 -0.59
C LEU A 14 -7.96 2.40 0.31
N GLU A 15 -8.61 1.33 -0.13
CA GLU A 15 -9.59 0.60 0.69
C GLU A 15 -8.94 0.06 1.96
N PHE A 16 -7.74 -0.51 1.86
CA PHE A 16 -7.00 -0.98 3.02
C PHE A 16 -6.57 0.18 3.93
N TRP A 17 -5.92 1.21 3.38
CA TRP A 17 -5.34 2.29 4.18
C TRP A 17 -6.40 3.10 4.93
N PHE A 18 -7.56 3.32 4.31
CA PHE A 18 -8.68 4.07 4.91
C PHE A 18 -9.67 3.18 5.67
N ALA A 19 -9.39 1.88 5.86
CA ALA A 19 -10.21 1.03 6.71
C ALA A 19 -10.19 1.51 8.18
N GLU A 20 -11.31 1.41 8.89
CA GLU A 20 -11.43 1.83 10.30
C GLU A 20 -10.43 1.11 11.22
N ALA A 21 -10.04 -0.11 10.88
CA ALA A 21 -9.04 -0.86 11.63
C ALA A 21 -7.60 -0.33 11.42
N VAL A 22 -7.33 0.35 10.29
CA VAL A 22 -5.99 0.82 9.91
C VAL A 22 -5.77 2.29 10.28
N LYS A 23 -6.81 3.13 10.24
CA LYS A 23 -6.72 4.55 10.61
C LYS A 23 -6.02 4.83 11.94
N PRO A 24 -6.26 4.08 13.04
CA PRO A 24 -5.56 4.31 14.30
C PRO A 24 -4.05 4.06 14.21
N LEU A 25 -3.61 3.22 13.27
CA LEU A 25 -2.22 2.81 13.10
C LEU A 25 -1.40 3.80 12.27
N TRP A 26 -2.02 4.77 11.57
CA TRP A 26 -1.32 5.79 10.78
C TRP A 26 -0.29 6.58 11.58
N PHE A 27 -0.56 6.83 12.87
CA PHE A 27 0.32 7.57 13.77
C PHE A 27 0.79 6.73 14.98
N ALA A 28 0.50 5.43 14.95
CA ALA A 28 0.80 4.49 16.02
C ALA A 28 1.20 3.14 15.43
N SER A 29 2.16 3.15 14.49
CA SER A 29 2.64 1.91 13.89
C SER A 29 3.25 0.99 14.95
N THR A 30 3.18 -0.31 14.69
CA THR A 30 3.78 -1.36 15.52
C THR A 30 4.58 -2.31 14.62
N PRO A 31 5.60 -3.01 15.15
CA PRO A 31 6.37 -3.98 14.38
C PRO A 31 5.50 -5.06 13.71
N GLU A 32 4.40 -5.45 14.37
CA GLU A 32 3.45 -6.42 13.84
C GLU A 32 2.66 -5.86 12.65
N PHE A 33 2.30 -4.57 12.70
CA PHE A 33 1.65 -3.91 11.58
C PHE A 33 2.61 -3.71 10.40
N ASP A 34 3.85 -3.30 10.68
CA ASP A 34 4.89 -3.15 9.66
C ASP A 34 5.18 -4.50 8.96
N GLU A 35 5.25 -5.59 9.71
CA GLU A 35 5.41 -6.93 9.13
C GLU A 35 4.19 -7.32 8.30
N ALA A 36 2.98 -7.05 8.78
CA ALA A 36 1.76 -7.32 8.01
C ALA A 36 1.69 -6.49 6.70
N LEU A 37 2.16 -5.24 6.71
CA LEU A 37 2.31 -4.42 5.50
C LEU A 37 3.33 -5.03 4.55
N ARG A 38 4.49 -5.47 5.06
CA ARG A 38 5.55 -6.10 4.27
C ARG A 38 5.06 -7.39 3.63
N GLU A 39 4.47 -8.31 4.41
CA GLU A 39 3.93 -9.56 3.90
C GLU A 39 2.89 -9.34 2.80
N ARG A 40 2.01 -8.33 2.96
CA ARG A 40 0.89 -8.09 2.06
C ARG A 40 1.24 -7.24 0.83
N PHE A 41 2.13 -6.25 0.96
CA PHE A 41 2.32 -5.20 -0.04
C PHE A 41 3.75 -5.02 -0.53
N LEU A 42 4.73 -5.82 -0.08
CA LEU A 42 6.13 -5.69 -0.54
C LEU A 42 6.27 -5.77 -2.07
N ALA A 43 5.49 -6.62 -2.74
CA ALA A 43 5.48 -6.69 -4.20
C ALA A 43 4.98 -5.38 -4.84
N THR A 44 3.96 -4.76 -4.25
CA THR A 44 3.38 -3.48 -4.70
C THR A 44 4.37 -2.34 -4.48
N TYR A 45 5.00 -2.28 -3.30
CA TYR A 45 6.06 -1.33 -3.01
C TYR A 45 7.21 -1.42 -4.02
N ARG A 46 7.71 -2.63 -4.30
CA ARG A 46 8.78 -2.85 -5.28
C ARG A 46 8.37 -2.41 -6.69
N ALA A 47 7.13 -2.69 -7.10
CA ALA A 47 6.63 -2.26 -8.41
C ALA A 47 6.53 -0.72 -8.50
N ALA A 48 5.99 -0.07 -7.47
CA ALA A 48 5.92 1.39 -7.40
C ALA A 48 7.31 2.03 -7.39
N ALA A 49 8.24 1.50 -6.58
CA ALA A 49 9.61 2.03 -6.43
C ALA A 49 10.46 1.86 -7.70
N THR A 50 10.11 0.92 -8.59
CA THR A 50 10.77 0.71 -9.89
C THR A 50 10.06 1.40 -11.05
N GLY A 51 9.03 2.20 -10.78
CA GLY A 51 8.27 2.93 -11.80
C GLY A 51 7.29 2.08 -12.59
N GLN A 52 7.00 0.84 -12.18
CA GLN A 52 6.04 -0.07 -12.84
C GLN A 52 4.58 0.28 -12.51
N SER A 53 4.28 1.56 -12.24
CA SER A 53 2.95 2.06 -11.84
C SER A 53 2.54 3.31 -12.62
N GLU A 54 3.02 3.46 -13.86
CA GLU A 54 2.83 4.66 -14.70
C GLU A 54 1.36 5.12 -14.80
N ASP A 55 0.41 4.18 -14.82
CA ASP A 55 -1.04 4.49 -14.88
C ASP A 55 -1.60 5.15 -13.61
N TRP A 56 -0.93 5.00 -12.46
CA TRP A 56 -1.42 5.53 -11.18
C TRP A 56 -1.14 7.02 -11.07
N GLU A 57 0.02 7.48 -11.52
CA GLU A 57 0.40 8.90 -11.52
C GLU A 57 -0.56 9.77 -12.36
N GLN A 58 -1.19 9.18 -13.39
CA GLN A 58 -2.10 9.88 -14.28
C GLN A 58 -3.48 10.17 -13.66
N ARG A 59 -3.78 9.67 -12.45
CA ARG A 59 -5.09 9.84 -11.80
C ARG A 59 -4.92 10.28 -10.34
N PRO A 60 -5.73 11.23 -9.83
CA PRO A 60 -5.57 11.74 -8.46
C PRO A 60 -5.54 10.65 -7.37
N LEU A 61 -6.43 9.66 -7.47
CA LEU A 61 -6.47 8.54 -6.51
C LEU A 61 -5.31 7.56 -6.69
N GLY A 62 -4.82 7.39 -7.91
CA GLY A 62 -3.62 6.57 -8.15
C GLY A 62 -2.37 7.24 -7.58
N ALA A 63 -2.22 8.54 -7.78
CA ALA A 63 -1.14 9.33 -7.19
C ALA A 63 -1.17 9.28 -5.65
N LEU A 64 -2.35 9.40 -5.03
CA LEU A 64 -2.50 9.23 -3.58
C LEU A 64 -2.07 7.83 -3.12
N ALA A 65 -2.48 6.78 -3.83
CA ALA A 65 -2.06 5.41 -3.52
C ALA A 65 -0.54 5.23 -3.64
N LEU A 66 0.11 5.87 -4.63
CA LEU A 66 1.57 5.86 -4.75
C LEU A 66 2.25 6.55 -3.57
N VAL A 67 1.78 7.72 -3.16
CA VAL A 67 2.32 8.41 -1.97
C VAL A 67 2.23 7.51 -0.75
N ILE A 68 1.07 6.88 -0.52
CA ILE A 68 0.89 5.95 0.62
C ILE A 68 1.88 4.78 0.51
N VAL A 69 1.96 4.12 -0.65
CA VAL A 69 2.85 2.95 -0.81
C VAL A 69 4.31 3.33 -0.64
N LEU A 70 4.77 4.45 -1.20
CA LEU A 70 6.18 4.82 -1.22
C LEU A 70 6.66 5.50 0.07
N ASP A 71 5.77 6.15 0.81
CA ASP A 71 6.11 6.94 2.00
C ASP A 71 5.69 6.25 3.31
N GLN A 72 4.56 5.54 3.30
CA GLN A 72 3.97 4.99 4.54
C GLN A 72 4.24 3.50 4.74
N PHE A 73 4.64 2.76 3.70
CA PHE A 73 4.97 1.33 3.84
C PHE A 73 6.48 1.15 4.15
N PRO A 74 6.85 0.15 4.96
CA PRO A 74 8.22 -0.07 5.44
C PRO A 74 9.13 -0.89 4.51
#